data_AF-A0A9D3UG47-F1
#
_entry.id   AF-A0A9D3UG47-F1
#
_cell.length_a   1.000
_cell.length_b   1.000
_cell.length_c   1.000
_cell.angle_alpha   90.00
_cell.angle_beta   90.00
_cell.angle_gamma   90.00
#
_symmetry.space_group_name_H-M   'P 1'
#
loop_
_entity.id
_entity.type
_entity.pdbx_description
1 polymer ?
#
loop_
_entity_poly.entity_id
_entity_poly.type
_entity_poly.pdbx_seq_one_letter_code
_entity_poly.pdbx_strand_id
1 'polypeptide(L)'
;MVLLVFENEQRMEYVMAKQIETLDNWFLRLQRWSEKIIIDSRRAWLACRRIPIHAWNMVTFQNIGERWGDFISVDSGTLYPSYFMRANIQIVTDIS
;
A
#
# COMPACT_ATOMS: atom_id res chain seq x y z
N MET A 1 4.00 -1.99 -5.86
CA MET A 1 4.99 -1.97 -6.95
C MET A 1 5.36 -0.53 -7.24
N VAL A 2 6.63 -0.23 -7.52
CA VAL A 2 7.08 1.08 -8.00
C VAL A 2 7.72 0.86 -9.38
N LEU A 3 7.33 1.63 -10.38
CA LEU A 3 7.95 1.61 -11.70
C LEU A 3 8.97 2.76 -11.78
N LEU A 4 10.25 2.39 -11.92
CA LEU A 4 11.32 3.35 -12.17
C LEU A 4 11.48 3.50 -13.68
N VAL A 5 11.27 4.71 -14.18
CA VAL A 5 11.40 5.04 -15.60
C VAL A 5 12.69 5.83 -15.80
N PHE A 6 13.46 5.44 -16.81
CA PHE A 6 14.73 6.06 -17.17
C PHE A 6 14.64 6.66 -18.57
N GLU A 7 15.51 7.61 -18.88
CA GLU A 7 15.58 8.24 -20.21
C GLU A 7 15.83 7.22 -21.33
N ASN A 8 16.68 6.23 -21.05
CA ASN A 8 17.06 5.15 -21.96
C ASN A 8 17.64 3.95 -21.20
N GLU A 9 17.89 2.87 -21.93
CA GLU A 9 18.44 1.62 -21.38
C GLU A 9 19.84 1.81 -20.78
N GLN A 10 20.70 2.61 -21.41
CA GLN A 10 22.07 2.85 -20.92
C GLN A 10 22.08 3.55 -19.56
N ARG A 11 21.18 4.51 -19.35
CA ARG A 11 20.99 5.19 -18.06
C ARG A 11 20.49 4.21 -16.99
N MET A 12 19.53 3.36 -17.34
CA MET A 12 19.04 2.32 -16.43
C MET A 12 20.19 1.38 -16.03
N GLU A 13 20.96 0.87 -16.98
CA GLU A 13 22.11 -0.01 -16.70
C GLU A 13 23.18 0.67 -15.85
N TYR A 14 23.50 1.93 -16.12
CA TYR A 14 24.44 2.70 -15.32
C TYR A 14 23.97 2.84 -13.86
N VAL A 15 22.70 3.18 -13.64
CA VAL A 15 22.12 3.30 -12.29
C VAL A 15 22.08 1.96 -11.59
N MET A 16 21.63 0.90 -12.28
CA MET A 16 21.62 -0.45 -11.74
C MET A 16 23.03 -0.96 -11.44
N ALA A 17 24.07 -0.56 -12.17
CA ALA A 17 25.44 -0.97 -11.85
C ALA A 17 26.05 -0.17 -10.68
N LYS A 18 25.64 1.09 -10.49
CA LYS A 18 26.26 2.01 -9.52
C LYS A 18 25.52 2.14 -8.20
N GLN A 19 24.21 1.87 -8.18
CA GLN A 19 23.34 2.15 -7.04
C GLN A 19 22.56 0.92 -6.55
N ILE A 20 22.89 -0.29 -7.04
CA ILE A 20 22.14 -1.50 -6.69
C ILE A 20 22.04 -1.73 -5.19
N GLU A 21 23.11 -1.53 -4.43
CA GLU A 21 23.08 -1.70 -2.97
C GLU A 21 22.09 -0.75 -2.29
N THR A 22 22.00 0.49 -2.77
CA THR A 22 21.02 1.45 -2.24
C THR A 22 19.61 1.05 -2.61
N LEU A 23 19.40 0.61 -3.85
CA LEU A 23 18.10 0.17 -4.33
C LEU A 23 17.66 -1.11 -3.61
N ASP A 24 18.55 -2.09 -3.40
CA ASP A 24 18.28 -3.35 -2.70
C ASP A 24 17.87 -3.10 -1.24
N ASN A 25 18.41 -2.05 -0.60
CA ASN A 25 18.01 -1.65 0.75
C ASN A 25 16.60 -1.03 0.80
N TRP A 26 16.10 -0.49 -0.32
CA TRP A 26 14.79 0.17 -0.39
C TRP A 26 13.70 -0.75 -0.91
N PHE A 27 14.05 -1.70 -1.76
CA PHE A 27 13.10 -2.56 -2.46
C PHE A 27 13.36 -4.02 -2.15
N LEU A 28 12.30 -4.73 -1.72
CA LEU A 28 12.36 -6.19 -1.50
C LEU A 28 12.74 -6.99 -2.75
N ARG A 29 12.45 -6.46 -3.94
CA ARG A 29 12.75 -7.09 -5.23
C ARG A 29 12.96 -6.03 -6.30
N LEU A 30 14.13 -6.07 -6.94
CA LEU A 30 14.44 -5.32 -8.15
C LEU A 30 14.46 -6.26 -9.35
N GLN A 31 13.76 -5.86 -10.41
CA GLN A 31 13.76 -6.59 -11.67
C GLN A 31 13.48 -5.63 -12.82
N ARG A 32 14.02 -5.96 -14.00
CA ARG A 32 13.64 -5.25 -15.24
C ARG A 32 12.16 -5.43 -15.50
N TRP A 33 11.51 -4.34 -15.90
CA TRP A 33 10.10 -4.40 -16.26
C TRP A 33 9.89 -5.28 -17.50
N SER A 34 8.77 -6.03 -17.50
CA SER A 34 8.27 -6.73 -18.68
C SER A 34 6.75 -6.87 -18.55
N GLU A 35 6.07 -7.09 -19.69
CA GLU A 35 4.62 -7.31 -19.75
C GLU A 35 4.15 -8.55 -18.97
N LYS A 36 5.07 -9.46 -18.63
CA LYS A 36 4.79 -10.66 -17.84
C LYS A 36 4.64 -10.36 -16.34
N ILE A 37 5.02 -9.16 -15.89
CA ILE A 37 4.83 -8.75 -14.50
C ILE A 37 3.37 -8.38 -14.32
N ILE A 38 2.60 -9.34 -13.83
CA ILE A 38 1.21 -9.15 -13.47
C ILE A 38 1.16 -8.70 -12.02
N ILE A 39 0.46 -7.59 -11.76
CA ILE A 39 0.10 -7.20 -10.40
C ILE A 39 -1.27 -7.80 -10.15
N ASP A 40 -1.37 -8.72 -9.21
CA ASP A 40 -2.63 -9.39 -8.84
C ASP A 40 -3.46 -8.54 -7.86
N SER A 41 -2.79 -7.73 -7.05
CA SER A 41 -3.38 -7.02 -5.93
C SER A 41 -2.85 -5.60 -5.78
N ARG A 42 -3.68 -4.73 -5.19
CA ARG A 42 -3.35 -3.34 -4.86
C ARG A 42 -3.58 -3.08 -3.38
N ARG A 43 -2.75 -2.21 -2.82
CA ARG A 43 -2.95 -1.66 -1.48
C ARG A 43 -3.81 -0.41 -1.57
N ALA A 44 -4.88 -0.34 -0.77
CA ALA A 44 -5.81 0.77 -0.78
C ALA A 44 -6.15 1.24 0.64
N TRP A 45 -6.61 2.48 0.75
CA TRP A 45 -7.17 3.04 1.98
C TRP A 45 -8.68 3.23 1.82
N LEU A 46 -9.46 2.59 2.69
CA LEU A 46 -10.89 2.85 2.84
C LEU A 46 -11.06 4.02 3.81
N ALA A 47 -11.71 5.08 3.34
CA ALA A 47 -12.09 6.21 4.18
C ALA A 47 -13.54 6.03 4.69
N CYS A 48 -13.69 5.47 5.88
CA CYS A 48 -14.99 5.19 6.48
C CYS A 48 -15.43 6.37 7.37
N ARG A 49 -16.61 6.92 7.10
CA ARG A 49 -17.19 8.01 7.90
C ARG A 49 -18.43 7.52 8.63
N ARG A 50 -18.81 8.23 9.69
CA ARG A 50 -20.03 7.96 10.49
C ARG A 50 -20.03 6.61 11.20
N ILE A 51 -18.85 6.11 11.58
CA ILE A 51 -18.75 4.98 12.48
C ILE A 51 -19.22 5.46 13.87
N PRO A 52 -20.21 4.81 14.50
CA PRO A 52 -20.64 5.17 15.84
C PRO A 52 -19.46 5.09 16.83
N ILE A 53 -19.39 6.04 17.77
CA ILE A 53 -18.26 6.11 18.74
C ILE A 53 -18.10 4.79 19.51
N HIS A 54 -19.20 4.16 19.93
CA HIS A 54 -19.17 2.87 20.64
C HIS A 54 -18.65 1.70 19.80
N ALA A 55 -18.64 1.84 18.46
CA ALA A 55 -18.09 0.87 17.52
C ALA A 55 -16.68 1.27 17.03
N TRP A 56 -16.07 2.32 17.57
CA TRP A 56 -14.73 2.76 17.17
C TRP A 56 -13.64 1.91 17.83
N ASN A 57 -13.48 0.68 17.34
CA ASN A 57 -12.51 -0.29 17.84
C ASN A 57 -11.92 -1.14 16.71
N MET A 58 -10.79 -1.79 16.98
CA MET A 58 -10.06 -2.55 15.98
C MET A 58 -10.88 -3.68 15.35
N VAL A 59 -11.71 -4.35 16.15
CA VAL A 59 -12.60 -5.43 15.66
C VAL A 59 -13.55 -4.90 14.59
N THR A 60 -14.11 -3.71 14.80
CA THR A 60 -15.00 -3.08 13.82
C THR A 60 -14.24 -2.68 12.55
N PHE A 61 -13.04 -2.12 12.67
CA PHE A 61 -12.24 -1.73 11.50
C PHE A 61 -11.79 -2.94 10.68
N GLN A 62 -11.40 -4.02 11.35
CA GLN A 62 -11.07 -5.28 10.70
C GLN A 62 -12.28 -5.83 9.94
N ASN A 63 -13.44 -5.93 10.62
CA ASN A 63 -14.68 -6.40 9.99
C ASN A 63 -15.10 -5.55 8.77
N ILE A 64 -14.86 -4.23 8.79
CA ILE A 64 -15.12 -3.36 7.64
C ILE A 64 -14.10 -3.63 6.54
N GLY A 65 -12.80 -3.68 6.86
CA GLY A 65 -11.73 -3.92 5.91
C GLY A 65 -11.90 -5.22 5.15
N GLU A 66 -12.18 -6.30 5.88
CA GLU A 66 -12.38 -7.67 5.37
C GLU A 66 -13.56 -7.80 4.37
N ARG A 67 -14.46 -6.81 4.31
CA ARG A 67 -15.50 -6.77 3.27
C ARG A 67 -15.00 -6.35 1.90
N TRP A 68 -13.85 -5.68 1.84
CA TRP A 68 -13.32 -5.06 0.62
C TRP A 68 -11.94 -5.61 0.23
N GLY A 69 -11.31 -6.41 1.10
CA GLY A 69 -10.01 -7.03 0.88
C GLY A 69 -9.38 -7.48 2.19
N ASP A 70 -8.15 -7.96 2.15
CA ASP A 70 -7.42 -8.39 3.35
C ASP A 70 -7.05 -7.17 4.19
N PHE A 71 -7.54 -7.13 5.44
CA PHE A 71 -7.20 -6.07 6.39
C PHE A 71 -5.70 -6.08 6.71
N ILE A 72 -5.09 -4.90 6.74
CA ILE A 72 -3.68 -4.74 7.12
C ILE A 72 -3.52 -3.94 8.41
N SER A 73 -4.12 -2.74 8.45
CA SER A 73 -3.94 -1.81 9.55
C SER A 73 -4.95 -0.66 9.46
N VAL A 74 -4.90 0.23 10.44
CA VAL A 74 -5.52 1.57 10.38
C VAL A 74 -4.44 2.63 10.54
N ASP A 75 -4.71 3.87 10.12
CA ASP A 75 -3.77 4.96 10.34
C ASP A 75 -3.73 5.40 11.83
N SER A 76 -2.71 6.19 12.18
CA SER A 76 -2.54 6.67 13.55
C SER A 76 -3.70 7.55 14.01
N GLY A 77 -4.31 8.32 13.11
CA GLY A 77 -5.49 9.14 13.42
C GLY A 77 -6.74 8.33 13.72
N THR A 78 -6.83 7.11 13.21
CA THR A 78 -7.91 6.16 13.54
C THR A 78 -7.64 5.47 14.87
N LEU A 79 -6.38 5.09 15.11
CA LEU A 79 -5.96 4.41 16.35
C LEU A 79 -6.00 5.33 17.57
N TYR A 80 -5.59 6.59 17.39
CA TYR A 80 -5.54 7.63 18.43
C TYR A 80 -6.32 8.86 17.96
N PRO A 81 -7.66 8.79 17.92
CA PRO A 81 -8.47 9.82 17.30
C PRO A 81 -8.50 11.10 18.14
N SER A 82 -8.13 12.22 17.52
CA SER A 82 -8.48 13.56 18.02
C SER A 82 -9.98 13.84 17.84
N TYR A 83 -10.57 13.32 16.75
CA TYR A 83 -12.00 13.38 16.45
C TYR A 83 -12.47 12.11 15.72
N PHE A 84 -13.64 11.59 16.09
CA PHE A 84 -14.23 10.37 15.53
C PHE A 84 -14.95 10.60 14.18
N MET A 85 -14.32 11.32 13.24
CA MET A 85 -14.98 11.70 11.98
C MET A 85 -14.72 10.73 10.83
N ARG A 86 -13.51 10.18 10.75
CA ARG A 86 -13.07 9.32 9.66
C ARG A 86 -12.09 8.28 10.18
N ALA A 87 -12.40 7.01 9.94
CA ALA A 87 -11.45 5.93 10.07
C ALA A 87 -10.83 5.67 8.69
N ASN A 88 -9.50 5.61 8.62
CA ASN A 88 -8.78 5.18 7.44
C ASN A 88 -8.29 3.76 7.69
N ILE A 89 -8.77 2.82 6.88
CA ILE A 89 -8.49 1.39 7.01
C ILE A 89 -7.69 0.95 5.79
N GLN A 90 -6.54 0.33 6.02
CA GLN A 90 -5.68 -0.14 4.96
C GLN A 90 -5.98 -1.61 4.63
N ILE A 91 -6.16 -1.89 3.34
CA ILE A 91 -6.47 -3.23 2.83
C ILE A 91 -5.55 -3.60 1.65
N VAL A 92 -5.41 -4.89 1.39
CA VAL A 92 -4.99 -5.44 0.09
C VAL A 92 -6.23 -5.96 -0.62
N THR A 93 -6.43 -5.60 -1.88
CA THR A 93 -7.59 -6.04 -2.68
C THR A 93 -7.15 -6.29 -4.12
N ASP A 94 -7.85 -7.16 -4.84
CA ASP A 94 -7.51 -7.49 -6.22
C ASP A 94 -7.64 -6.29 -7.16
N ILE A 95 -6.92 -6.31 -8.28
CA ILE A 95 -7.08 -5.32 -9.35
C ILE A 95 -8.37 -5.63 -10.11
N SER A 96 -9.46 -5.00 -9.68
CA SER A 96 -10.78 -4.96 -10.34
C SER A 96 -10.74 -4.47 -11.78
#